data_AF-A0A0P8BC30-F1
#
_entry.id   AF-A0A0P8BC30-F1
#
_cell.length_a   1.000
_cell.length_b   1.000
_cell.length_c   1.000
_cell.angle_alpha   90.00
_cell.angle_beta   90.00
_cell.angle_gamma   90.00
#
_symmetry.space_group_name_H-M   'P 1'
#
loop_
_entity.id
_entity.type
_entity.pdbx_description
1 polymer ?
#
loop_
_entity_poly.entity_id
_entity_poly.type
_entity_poly.pdbx_seq_one_letter_code
_entity_poly.pdbx_strand_id
1 'polypeptide(L)'
;MARANGARAQMALAFESTYGTPPGSGYTRMPFASSTLGGEQPLQNSELLGYGRDPLEPIKDAMTVDGDVVIPIDMRAIGFWLKAAFGAPETTGSAPDPISHAFQSGKWDLPSMAIEIGMPEVPSYALYSGCKLDQLSWTMQRTGLLTATARLIAQGETINTSSQTGTPDEIVLKRFGHFNGQIKRNGTTLGNVVTSEVTYANNLDRIETIRDDGKIDGADPSMAALTGRIDVRFADTTLLDQAIAGTPCEISLGWELASGESLTLVAHNVYLPRPRREIAGPQGVQASFQWQAAQLDGQRMCTITLVNDVEEY
;
A
#
# COMPACT_ATOMS: atom_id res chain seq x y z
N MET A 1 11.36 31.93 14.95
CA MET A 1 11.07 30.96 13.88
C MET A 1 10.28 29.82 14.49
N ALA A 2 9.07 29.57 14.00
CA ALA A 2 8.30 28.39 14.40
C ALA A 2 9.03 27.12 13.92
N ARG A 3 8.99 26.05 14.71
CA ARG A 3 9.54 24.75 14.36
C ARG A 3 8.36 23.83 14.09
N ALA A 4 8.37 23.14 12.94
CA ALA A 4 7.35 22.16 12.63
C ALA A 4 7.51 20.92 13.53
N ASN A 5 6.40 20.43 14.07
CA ASN A 5 6.32 19.19 14.82
C ASN A 5 5.54 18.14 14.02
N GLY A 6 6.13 16.95 13.85
CA GLY A 6 5.48 15.84 13.13
C GLY A 6 4.10 15.44 13.70
N ALA A 7 3.88 15.64 15.01
CA ALA A 7 2.59 15.40 15.66
C ALA A 7 1.44 16.30 15.15
N ARG A 8 1.77 17.40 14.46
CA ARG A 8 0.80 18.33 13.85
C ARG A 8 0.79 18.24 12.34
N ALA A 9 1.58 17.35 11.74
CA ALA A 9 1.53 17.10 10.32
C ALA A 9 0.16 16.54 9.93
N GLN A 10 -0.32 16.93 8.76
CA GLN A 10 -1.61 16.51 8.24
C GLN A 10 -1.42 15.92 6.85
N MET A 11 -2.14 14.83 6.58
CA MET A 11 -2.22 14.24 5.25
C MET A 11 -3.67 14.30 4.79
N ALA A 12 -3.88 14.75 3.57
CA ALA A 12 -5.19 14.78 2.92
C ALA A 12 -5.07 14.15 1.53
N LEU A 13 -6.05 13.34 1.17
CA LEU A 13 -6.04 12.52 -0.05
C LEU A 13 -7.35 12.71 -0.80
N ALA A 14 -7.28 12.89 -2.11
CA ALA A 14 -8.42 12.86 -3.02
C ALA A 14 -8.06 12.09 -4.30
N PHE A 15 -9.04 11.44 -4.92
CA PHE A 15 -8.83 10.82 -6.24
C PHE A 15 -8.92 11.86 -7.35
N GLU A 16 -8.03 11.76 -8.33
CA GLU A 16 -8.03 12.64 -9.50
C GLU A 16 -9.00 12.11 -10.56
N SER A 17 -9.70 13.02 -11.24
CA SER A 17 -10.48 12.67 -12.44
C SER A 17 -9.63 12.63 -13.71
N THR A 18 -8.48 13.28 -13.68
CA THR A 18 -7.48 13.30 -14.76
C THR A 18 -6.10 13.22 -14.13
N TYR A 19 -5.27 12.30 -14.63
CA TYR A 19 -3.93 12.05 -14.11
C TYR A 19 -3.11 13.35 -14.00
N GLY A 20 -2.55 13.61 -12.82
CA GLY A 20 -1.70 14.77 -12.58
C GLY A 20 -2.45 16.08 -12.37
N THR A 21 -3.78 16.04 -12.27
CA THR A 21 -4.62 17.23 -12.03
C THR A 21 -5.30 17.11 -10.67
N PRO A 22 -4.74 17.72 -9.61
CA PRO A 22 -5.34 17.71 -8.28
C PRO A 22 -6.77 18.30 -8.31
N PRO A 23 -7.75 17.65 -7.67
CA PRO A 23 -9.08 18.22 -7.55
C PRO A 23 -9.07 19.43 -6.62
N GLY A 24 -10.03 20.34 -6.80
CA GLY A 24 -10.19 21.51 -5.92
C GLY A 24 -10.93 21.23 -4.61
N SER A 25 -11.51 20.03 -4.46
CA SER A 25 -12.30 19.60 -3.30
C SER A 25 -12.40 18.07 -3.23
N GLY A 26 -13.04 17.53 -2.20
CA GLY A 26 -13.23 16.08 -2.04
C GLY A 26 -12.05 15.37 -1.39
N TYR A 27 -11.23 16.12 -0.63
CA TYR A 27 -10.15 15.54 0.14
C TYR A 27 -10.68 14.91 1.42
N THR A 28 -10.09 13.80 1.81
CA THR A 28 -10.32 13.16 3.09
C THR A 28 -9.01 13.14 3.87
N ARG A 29 -9.08 13.47 5.16
CA ARG A 29 -7.91 13.48 6.04
C ARG A 29 -7.48 12.05 6.37
N MET A 30 -6.28 11.70 5.93
CA MET A 30 -5.74 10.35 6.09
C MET A 30 -4.94 10.23 7.39
N PRO A 31 -5.20 9.20 8.22
CA PRO A 31 -4.31 8.85 9.31
C PRO A 31 -3.04 8.20 8.76
N PHE A 32 -1.87 8.64 9.24
CA PHE A 32 -0.58 8.08 8.84
C PHE A 32 0.39 8.08 10.03
N ALA A 33 1.39 7.19 9.99
CA ALA A 33 2.43 7.07 11.01
C ALA A 33 3.75 7.73 10.55
N SER A 34 4.06 7.64 9.25
CA SER A 34 5.23 8.26 8.63
C SER A 34 5.02 8.40 7.12
N SER A 35 5.75 9.32 6.50
CA SER A 35 5.81 9.49 5.05
C SER A 35 7.23 9.84 4.64
N THR A 36 7.73 9.21 3.57
CA THR A 36 8.95 9.60 2.85
C THR A 36 8.64 10.14 1.45
N LEU A 37 7.36 10.23 1.06
CA LEU A 37 6.93 10.83 -0.19
C LEU A 37 7.52 12.24 -0.33
N GLY A 38 8.25 12.48 -1.42
CA GLY A 38 8.93 13.73 -1.70
C GLY A 38 9.50 13.79 -3.11
N GLY A 39 9.75 15.00 -3.60
CA GLY A 39 10.49 15.21 -4.85
C GLY A 39 12.01 15.22 -4.63
N GLU A 40 12.74 14.52 -5.48
CA GLU A 40 14.20 14.59 -5.58
C GLU A 40 14.60 15.07 -6.98
N GLN A 41 15.57 15.98 -7.04
CA GLN A 41 16.14 16.50 -8.27
C GLN A 41 17.68 16.54 -8.13
N PRO A 42 18.41 15.57 -8.70
CA PRO A 42 19.86 15.52 -8.57
C PRO A 42 20.54 16.63 -9.38
N LEU A 43 21.77 16.94 -8.98
CA LEU A 43 22.65 17.89 -9.67
C LEU A 43 23.71 17.10 -10.46
N GLN A 44 23.85 17.40 -11.74
CA GLN A 44 24.91 16.87 -12.58
C GLN A 44 26.10 17.83 -12.60
N ASN A 45 27.30 17.29 -12.44
CA ASN A 45 28.53 18.07 -12.52
C ASN A 45 28.72 18.63 -13.93
N SER A 46 29.27 19.83 -14.02
CA SER A 46 29.64 20.42 -15.31
C SER A 46 30.73 19.57 -15.99
N GLU A 47 30.51 19.21 -17.24
CA GLU A 47 31.47 18.47 -18.08
C GLU A 47 32.51 19.36 -18.76
N LEU A 48 32.42 20.69 -18.61
CA LEU A 48 33.24 21.66 -19.34
C LEU A 48 34.70 21.66 -18.87
N LEU A 49 35.62 21.41 -19.80
CA LEU A 49 37.06 21.40 -19.57
C LEU A 49 37.70 22.75 -19.91
N GLY A 50 38.79 23.10 -19.21
CA GLY A 50 39.59 24.30 -19.50
C GLY A 50 39.26 25.55 -18.70
N TYR A 51 38.35 25.46 -17.71
CA TYR A 51 37.91 26.58 -16.87
C TYR A 51 38.64 26.70 -15.52
N GLY A 52 39.70 25.91 -15.31
CA GLY A 52 40.50 25.93 -14.08
C GLY A 52 40.38 24.65 -13.26
N ARG A 53 40.81 24.71 -11.99
CA ARG A 53 40.80 23.56 -11.06
C ARG A 53 39.48 23.44 -10.29
N ASP A 54 38.77 24.55 -10.11
CA ASP A 54 37.50 24.59 -9.39
C ASP A 54 36.33 24.21 -10.33
N PRO A 55 35.35 23.42 -9.87
CA PRO A 55 34.24 22.99 -10.70
C PRO A 55 33.30 24.15 -11.04
N LEU A 56 32.70 24.11 -12.23
CA LEU A 56 31.67 25.05 -12.65
C LEU A 56 30.30 24.71 -12.06
N GLU A 57 29.34 25.62 -12.23
CA GLU A 57 27.97 25.47 -11.78
C GLU A 57 27.35 24.15 -12.30
N PRO A 58 26.74 23.34 -11.43
CA PRO A 58 26.08 22.11 -11.83
C PRO A 58 24.73 22.41 -12.53
N ILE A 59 24.28 21.47 -13.35
CA ILE A 59 22.95 21.51 -13.98
C ILE A 59 21.98 20.60 -13.24
N LYS A 60 20.69 20.92 -13.27
CA LYS A 60 19.63 20.10 -12.66
C LYS A 60 19.23 18.97 -13.59
N ASP A 61 19.00 17.79 -13.02
CA ASP A 61 18.46 16.64 -13.74
C ASP A 61 16.91 16.62 -13.74
N ALA A 62 16.32 15.57 -14.31
CA ALA A 62 14.90 15.27 -14.19
C ALA A 62 14.47 15.11 -12.71
N MET A 63 13.26 15.54 -12.39
CA MET A 63 12.70 15.43 -11.04
C MET A 63 11.94 14.10 -10.92
N THR A 64 12.25 13.35 -9.87
CA THR A 64 11.52 12.13 -9.51
C THR A 64 10.73 12.37 -8.23
N VAL A 65 9.48 11.90 -8.18
CA VAL A 65 8.63 12.04 -7.00
C VAL A 65 8.09 10.67 -6.60
N ASP A 66 8.56 10.15 -5.48
CA ASP A 66 8.13 8.86 -4.96
C ASP A 66 8.39 8.75 -3.45
N GLY A 67 7.93 7.66 -2.87
CA GLY A 67 8.20 7.32 -1.48
C GLY A 67 7.13 6.44 -0.88
N ASP A 68 7.27 6.21 0.42
CA ASP A 68 6.42 5.32 1.18
C ASP A 68 5.57 6.10 2.17
N VAL A 69 4.33 5.66 2.37
CA VAL A 69 3.45 6.11 3.44
C VAL A 69 3.08 4.92 4.31
N VAL A 70 3.35 5.03 5.61
CA VAL A 70 2.94 4.01 6.59
C VAL A 70 1.60 4.41 7.17
N ILE A 71 0.59 3.57 6.96
CA ILE A 71 -0.80 3.82 7.33
C ILE A 71 -1.31 2.77 8.33
N PRO A 72 -2.22 3.11 9.24
CA PRO A 72 -2.91 2.10 10.03
C PRO A 72 -3.87 1.28 9.14
N ILE A 73 -4.04 0.00 9.45
CA ILE A 73 -5.15 -0.78 8.89
C ILE A 73 -6.37 -0.58 9.80
N ASP A 74 -7.28 0.27 9.35
CA ASP A 74 -8.53 0.61 10.04
C ASP A 74 -9.74 0.28 9.20
N MET A 75 -10.94 0.38 9.77
CA MET A 75 -12.15 -0.02 9.07
C MET A 75 -12.60 0.95 7.98
N ARG A 76 -12.06 2.19 7.90
CA ARG A 76 -12.50 3.20 6.93
C ARG A 76 -11.40 3.67 6.00
N ALA A 77 -10.28 4.18 6.53
CA ALA A 77 -9.26 4.84 5.72
C ALA A 77 -8.52 3.85 4.80
N ILE A 78 -8.35 2.58 5.22
CA ILE A 78 -7.74 1.54 4.38
C ILE A 78 -8.44 1.39 3.03
N GLY A 79 -9.76 1.62 2.95
CA GLY A 79 -10.53 1.48 1.71
C GLY A 79 -10.05 2.43 0.60
N PHE A 80 -9.58 3.63 0.93
CA PHE A 80 -8.98 4.57 -0.04
C PHE A 80 -7.69 3.98 -0.64
N TRP A 81 -6.83 3.40 0.20
CA TRP A 81 -5.59 2.77 -0.24
C TRP A 81 -5.84 1.47 -1.02
N LEU A 82 -6.89 0.72 -0.66
CA LEU A 82 -7.33 -0.45 -1.43
C LEU A 82 -7.88 -0.05 -2.79
N LYS A 83 -8.66 1.05 -2.88
CA LYS A 83 -9.09 1.59 -4.18
C LYS A 83 -7.90 2.04 -5.03
N ALA A 84 -6.89 2.65 -4.42
CA ALA A 84 -5.66 3.02 -5.12
C ALA A 84 -4.90 1.79 -5.66
N ALA A 85 -4.85 0.70 -4.89
CA ALA A 85 -4.13 -0.51 -5.26
C ALA A 85 -4.87 -1.39 -6.29
N PHE A 86 -6.19 -1.51 -6.18
CA PHE A 86 -7.02 -2.49 -6.91
C PHE A 86 -8.05 -1.85 -7.85
N GLY A 87 -8.18 -0.52 -7.85
CA GLY A 87 -9.27 0.21 -8.51
C GLY A 87 -10.57 0.20 -7.68
N ALA A 88 -11.63 0.79 -8.24
CA ALA A 88 -12.91 0.91 -7.55
C ALA A 88 -13.47 -0.46 -7.11
N PRO A 89 -13.99 -0.60 -5.88
CA PRO A 89 -14.54 -1.86 -5.41
C PRO A 89 -15.89 -2.18 -6.08
N GLU A 90 -16.27 -3.45 -6.07
CA GLU A 90 -17.67 -3.84 -6.21
C GLU A 90 -18.36 -3.67 -4.84
N THR A 91 -19.23 -2.68 -4.73
CA THR A 91 -19.96 -2.36 -3.49
C THR A 91 -21.34 -3.02 -3.50
N THR A 92 -21.70 -3.64 -2.38
CA THR A 92 -23.02 -4.23 -2.15
C THR A 92 -23.54 -3.89 -0.76
N GLY A 93 -24.86 -3.76 -0.62
CA GLY A 93 -25.50 -3.27 0.61
C GLY A 93 -25.75 -1.77 0.57
N SER A 94 -26.44 -1.27 1.59
CA SER A 94 -26.77 0.14 1.76
C SER A 94 -27.03 0.43 3.23
N ALA A 95 -26.72 1.66 3.67
CA ALA A 95 -27.04 2.08 5.02
C ALA A 95 -28.55 1.89 5.33
N PRO A 96 -28.92 1.49 6.57
CA PRO A 96 -28.08 1.35 7.76
C PRO A 96 -27.41 -0.03 7.93
N ASP A 97 -27.58 -0.96 6.99
CA ASP A 97 -26.93 -2.27 7.05
C ASP A 97 -25.44 -2.17 6.69
N PRO A 98 -24.58 -3.09 7.17
CA PRO A 98 -23.17 -3.12 6.79
C PRO A 98 -22.98 -3.23 5.28
N ILE A 99 -22.12 -2.36 4.75
CA ILE A 99 -21.82 -2.26 3.32
C ILE A 99 -20.54 -3.08 3.06
N SER A 100 -20.56 -3.88 2.00
CA SER A 100 -19.46 -4.76 1.62
C SER A 100 -18.81 -4.28 0.33
N HIS A 101 -17.51 -4.02 0.38
CA HIS A 101 -16.68 -3.57 -0.73
C HIS A 101 -15.68 -4.67 -1.12
N ALA A 102 -15.80 -5.20 -2.33
CA ALA A 102 -14.87 -6.20 -2.87
C ALA A 102 -13.87 -5.57 -3.84
N PHE A 103 -12.61 -5.48 -3.42
CA PHE A 103 -11.46 -5.06 -4.21
C PHE A 103 -10.82 -6.29 -4.87
N GLN A 104 -10.63 -6.27 -6.18
CA GLN A 104 -10.19 -7.43 -6.95
C GLN A 104 -8.91 -7.10 -7.72
N SER A 105 -7.95 -8.02 -7.75
CA SER A 105 -6.74 -7.85 -8.56
C SER A 105 -6.99 -8.06 -10.05
N GLY A 106 -6.10 -7.51 -10.87
CA GLY A 106 -6.10 -7.68 -12.33
C GLY A 106 -6.75 -6.55 -13.12
N LYS A 107 -7.12 -5.42 -12.49
CA LYS A 107 -7.57 -4.22 -13.22
C LYS A 107 -6.39 -3.49 -13.84
N TRP A 108 -6.58 -3.01 -15.07
CA TRP A 108 -5.60 -2.18 -15.79
C TRP A 108 -5.75 -0.69 -15.50
N ASP A 109 -6.97 -0.24 -15.23
CA ASP A 109 -7.25 1.15 -14.89
C ASP A 109 -7.20 1.31 -13.36
N LEU A 110 -6.09 1.89 -12.89
CA LEU A 110 -5.88 2.22 -11.49
C LEU A 110 -5.95 3.74 -11.32
N PRO A 111 -6.71 4.22 -10.33
CA PRO A 111 -6.91 5.65 -10.15
C PRO A 111 -5.62 6.30 -9.66
N SER A 112 -5.39 7.55 -10.07
CA SER A 112 -4.40 8.41 -9.44
C SER A 112 -5.02 9.26 -8.34
N MET A 113 -4.16 9.73 -7.45
CA MET A 113 -4.55 10.52 -6.28
C MET A 113 -3.74 11.80 -6.22
N ALA A 114 -4.36 12.83 -5.64
CA ALA A 114 -3.67 13.98 -5.12
C ALA A 114 -3.50 13.80 -3.61
N ILE A 115 -2.28 13.94 -3.10
CA ILE A 115 -1.96 13.82 -1.68
C ILE A 115 -1.29 15.12 -1.24
N GLU A 116 -1.84 15.80 -0.24
CA GLU A 116 -1.16 16.91 0.41
C GLU A 116 -0.57 16.46 1.75
N ILE A 117 0.69 16.80 1.99
CA ILE A 117 1.33 16.73 3.31
C ILE A 117 1.59 18.16 3.79
N GLY A 118 0.83 18.57 4.79
CA GLY A 118 0.89 19.90 5.38
C GLY A 118 1.63 19.92 6.72
N MET A 119 2.45 20.95 6.92
CA MET A 119 3.02 21.31 8.23
C MET A 119 2.43 22.65 8.70
N PRO A 120 1.31 22.70 9.43
CA PRO A 120 0.62 23.97 9.71
C PRO A 120 1.45 25.02 10.45
N GLU A 121 2.47 24.61 11.20
CA GLU A 121 3.35 25.49 11.97
C GLU A 121 4.41 26.20 11.12
N VAL A 122 4.72 25.67 9.93
CA VAL A 122 5.64 26.24 8.96
C VAL A 122 4.93 26.16 7.61
N PRO A 123 4.49 27.28 7.00
CA PRO A 123 3.57 27.29 5.85
C PRO A 123 4.17 26.58 4.63
N SER A 124 4.07 25.25 4.64
CA SER A 124 4.70 24.31 3.73
C SER A 124 3.72 23.16 3.59
N TYR A 125 3.04 23.16 2.45
CA TYR A 125 2.01 22.22 2.06
C TYR A 125 2.45 21.60 0.73
N ALA A 126 3.06 20.43 0.81
CA ALA A 126 3.53 19.70 -0.36
C ALA A 126 2.35 18.93 -0.96
N LEU A 127 1.88 19.38 -2.12
CA LEU A 127 0.84 18.72 -2.90
C LEU A 127 1.47 17.84 -3.97
N TYR A 128 1.32 16.54 -3.81
CA TYR A 128 1.73 15.52 -4.77
C TYR A 128 0.56 15.22 -5.69
N SER A 129 0.81 15.32 -7.00
CA SER A 129 -0.17 15.08 -8.07
C SER A 129 0.17 13.81 -8.84
N GLY A 130 -0.83 13.13 -9.38
CA GLY A 130 -0.63 11.90 -10.15
C GLY A 130 -0.07 10.74 -9.32
N CYS A 131 -0.35 10.67 -8.02
CA CYS A 131 0.10 9.58 -7.16
C CYS A 131 -0.61 8.28 -7.54
N LYS A 132 0.15 7.27 -7.99
CA LYS A 132 -0.34 5.90 -8.18
C LYS A 132 0.35 4.96 -7.17
N LEU A 133 -0.39 3.95 -6.72
CA LEU A 133 0.08 2.97 -5.75
C LEU A 133 0.79 1.81 -6.45
N ASP A 134 2.10 1.70 -6.21
CA ASP A 134 2.94 0.65 -6.76
C ASP A 134 2.90 -0.62 -5.92
N GLN A 135 3.02 -0.50 -4.61
CA GLN A 135 3.06 -1.64 -3.70
C GLN A 135 2.31 -1.36 -2.40
N LEU A 136 1.53 -2.35 -1.93
CA LEU A 136 0.93 -2.36 -0.61
C LEU A 136 1.42 -3.60 0.15
N SER A 137 2.05 -3.40 1.31
CA SER A 137 2.54 -4.49 2.15
C SER A 137 2.13 -4.33 3.60
N TRP A 138 1.93 -5.45 4.30
CA TRP A 138 1.68 -5.46 5.74
C TRP A 138 2.12 -6.77 6.38
N THR A 139 2.31 -6.72 7.69
CA THR A 139 2.71 -7.87 8.49
C THR A 139 1.67 -8.13 9.57
N MET A 140 1.21 -9.37 9.65
CA MET A 140 0.43 -9.90 10.76
C MET A 140 1.36 -10.63 11.72
N GLN A 141 1.34 -10.24 12.99
CA GLN A 141 2.17 -10.81 14.05
C GLN A 141 1.40 -10.80 15.37
N ARG A 142 1.91 -11.45 16.42
CA ARG A 142 1.18 -11.58 17.69
C ARG A 142 0.91 -10.24 18.41
N THR A 143 1.79 -9.26 18.26
CA THR A 143 1.78 -8.00 19.03
C THR A 143 2.18 -6.82 18.16
N GLY A 144 1.73 -5.62 18.52
CA GLY A 144 2.07 -4.39 17.81
C GLY A 144 0.85 -3.74 17.17
N LEU A 145 1.09 -2.68 16.41
CA LEU A 145 0.05 -1.99 15.66
C LEU A 145 0.03 -2.55 14.24
N LEU A 146 -1.16 -2.97 13.80
CA LEU A 146 -1.37 -3.40 12.43
C LEU A 146 -1.30 -2.17 11.51
N THR A 147 -0.28 -2.13 10.67
CA THR A 147 0.01 -1.06 9.74
C THR A 147 0.32 -1.65 8.36
N ALA A 148 0.03 -0.88 7.32
CA ALA A 148 0.43 -1.17 5.96
C ALA A 148 1.41 -0.10 5.47
N THR A 149 2.29 -0.47 4.55
CA THR A 149 3.17 0.45 3.83
C THR A 149 2.68 0.54 2.40
N ALA A 150 2.32 1.75 1.98
CA ALA A 150 1.93 2.08 0.62
C ALA A 150 3.11 2.78 -0.08
N ARG A 151 3.67 2.13 -1.10
CA ARG A 151 4.68 2.71 -1.97
C ARG A 151 4.00 3.44 -3.12
N LEU A 152 4.39 4.69 -3.33
CA LEU A 152 3.74 5.59 -4.28
C LEU A 152 4.75 6.09 -5.32
N ILE A 153 4.24 6.32 -6.52
CA ILE A 153 4.92 7.03 -7.60
C ILE A 153 4.02 8.20 -7.97
N ALA A 154 4.53 9.42 -7.93
CA ALA A 154 3.79 10.63 -8.26
C ALA A 154 4.33 11.28 -9.53
N GLN A 155 3.47 12.03 -10.21
CA GLN A 155 3.87 12.78 -11.40
C GLN A 155 4.72 13.99 -11.03
N GLY A 156 4.35 14.67 -9.95
CA GLY A 156 5.01 15.90 -9.54
C GLY A 156 4.59 16.38 -8.16
N GLU A 157 5.41 17.29 -7.62
CA GLU A 157 5.22 17.96 -6.34
C GLU A 157 5.05 19.46 -6.57
N THR A 158 4.14 20.09 -5.82
CA THR A 158 4.03 21.55 -5.72
C THR A 158 3.96 21.95 -4.26
N ILE A 159 4.92 22.76 -3.81
CA ILE A 159 4.98 23.24 -2.42
C ILE A 159 4.27 24.60 -2.33
N ASN A 160 3.21 24.65 -1.53
CA ASN A 160 2.42 25.85 -1.29
C ASN A 160 2.63 26.40 0.12
N THR A 161 2.34 27.69 0.31
CA THR A 161 2.33 28.34 1.64
C THR A 161 0.99 28.21 2.37
N SER A 162 -0.02 27.65 1.71
CA SER A 162 -1.35 27.37 2.27
C SER A 162 -1.88 26.06 1.72
N SER A 163 -2.69 25.35 2.52
CA SER A 163 -3.35 24.12 2.07
C SER A 163 -4.21 24.36 0.84
N GLN A 164 -4.15 23.44 -0.11
CA GLN A 164 -4.96 23.38 -1.32
C GLN A 164 -6.17 22.46 -1.18
N THR A 165 -6.36 21.84 -0.01
CA THR A 165 -7.34 20.75 0.17
C THR A 165 -8.70 21.21 0.68
N GLY A 166 -8.87 22.52 0.92
CA GLY A 166 -10.09 23.09 1.47
C GLY A 166 -10.33 22.63 2.91
N THR A 167 -11.50 22.05 3.17
CA THR A 167 -11.83 21.40 4.45
C THR A 167 -11.95 19.91 4.19
N PRO A 168 -10.91 19.11 4.49
CA PRO A 168 -10.97 17.67 4.28
C PRO A 168 -12.01 17.01 5.17
N ASP A 169 -12.67 15.98 4.64
CA ASP A 169 -13.53 15.11 5.42
C ASP A 169 -12.70 14.36 6.48
N GLU A 170 -13.26 14.22 7.69
CA GLU A 170 -12.57 13.59 8.81
C GLU A 170 -12.98 12.12 8.94
N ILE A 171 -12.00 11.22 9.09
CA ILE A 171 -12.25 9.81 9.37
C ILE A 171 -12.17 9.57 10.87
N VAL A 172 -13.25 9.03 11.44
CA VAL A 172 -13.23 8.49 12.80
C VAL A 172 -12.48 7.15 12.76
N LEU A 173 -11.24 7.17 13.26
CA LEU A 173 -10.31 6.04 13.22
C LEU A 173 -10.75 4.90 14.14
N LYS A 174 -10.92 3.69 13.58
CA LYS A 174 -11.15 2.46 14.34
C LYS A 174 -10.31 1.32 13.75
N ARG A 175 -9.22 1.00 14.44
CA ARG A 175 -8.17 0.09 13.94
C ARG A 175 -8.56 -1.37 14.10
N PHE A 176 -8.19 -2.19 13.11
CA PHE A 176 -8.10 -3.62 13.32
C PHE A 176 -6.85 -3.95 14.17
N GLY A 177 -7.00 -4.92 15.08
CA GLY A 177 -5.91 -5.39 15.93
C GLY A 177 -5.43 -6.77 15.52
N HIS A 178 -4.15 -7.06 15.76
CA HIS A 178 -3.59 -8.40 15.53
C HIS A 178 -4.32 -9.51 16.28
N PHE A 179 -4.89 -9.21 17.46
CA PHE A 179 -5.66 -10.15 18.27
C PHE A 179 -6.90 -10.68 17.55
N ASN A 180 -7.46 -9.89 16.63
CA ASN A 180 -8.65 -10.23 15.86
C ASN A 180 -8.33 -10.97 14.55
N GLY A 181 -7.05 -11.24 14.29
CA GLY A 181 -6.62 -11.82 13.03
C GLY A 181 -6.78 -13.33 12.97
N GLN A 182 -7.21 -13.85 11.84
CA GLN A 182 -7.26 -15.28 11.55
C GLN A 182 -6.63 -15.58 10.20
N ILE A 183 -5.89 -16.69 10.11
CA ILE A 183 -5.35 -17.21 8.86
C ILE A 183 -6.00 -18.57 8.62
N LYS A 184 -6.57 -18.76 7.42
CA LYS A 184 -7.14 -20.04 7.00
C LYS A 184 -6.47 -20.53 5.73
N ARG A 185 -6.42 -21.85 5.60
CA ARG A 185 -6.04 -22.57 4.40
C ARG A 185 -7.23 -23.42 3.97
N ASN A 186 -7.72 -23.25 2.74
CA ASN A 186 -8.89 -23.97 2.23
C ASN A 186 -10.07 -23.95 3.23
N GLY A 187 -10.38 -22.77 3.77
CA GLY A 187 -11.44 -22.57 4.77
C GLY A 187 -11.14 -23.08 6.19
N THR A 188 -10.04 -23.79 6.42
CA THR A 188 -9.68 -24.34 7.75
C THR A 188 -8.63 -23.46 8.43
N THR A 189 -8.82 -23.12 9.71
CA THR A 189 -7.87 -22.30 10.48
C THR A 189 -6.48 -22.93 10.48
N LEU A 190 -5.48 -22.15 10.06
CA LEU A 190 -4.10 -22.54 10.14
C LEU A 190 -3.58 -22.27 11.55
N GLY A 191 -3.35 -23.33 12.33
CA GLY A 191 -2.81 -23.22 13.68
C GLY A 191 -1.33 -22.82 13.69
N ASN A 192 -0.85 -22.36 14.84
CA ASN A 192 0.58 -22.16 15.12
C ASN A 192 1.32 -21.16 14.21
N VAL A 193 0.61 -20.25 13.54
CA VAL A 193 1.25 -19.16 12.79
C VAL A 193 1.84 -18.13 13.75
N VAL A 194 3.12 -17.81 13.54
CA VAL A 194 3.88 -16.81 14.32
C VAL A 194 3.77 -15.44 13.66
N THR A 195 4.03 -15.41 12.35
CA THR A 195 4.03 -14.21 11.52
C THR A 195 3.49 -14.55 10.15
N SER A 196 2.76 -13.62 9.54
CA SER A 196 2.43 -13.65 8.12
C SER A 196 2.68 -12.29 7.49
N GLU A 197 3.48 -12.25 6.44
CA GLU A 197 3.73 -11.06 5.64
C GLU A 197 2.95 -11.19 4.33
N VAL A 198 2.42 -10.07 3.86
CA VAL A 198 1.73 -9.97 2.57
C VAL A 198 2.29 -8.76 1.83
N THR A 199 2.53 -8.92 0.54
CA THR A 199 2.88 -7.83 -0.38
C THR A 199 2.11 -8.01 -1.67
N TYR A 200 1.30 -7.01 -2.02
CA TYR A 200 0.69 -6.84 -3.32
C TYR A 200 1.45 -5.76 -4.08
N ALA A 201 1.95 -6.06 -5.28
CA ALA A 201 2.67 -5.14 -6.14
C ALA A 201 1.95 -5.03 -7.49
N ASN A 202 1.66 -3.81 -7.93
CA ASN A 202 1.20 -3.50 -9.27
C ASN A 202 2.35 -3.44 -10.29
N ASN A 203 3.60 -3.35 -9.80
CA ASN A 203 4.81 -3.28 -10.62
C ASN A 203 4.68 -2.18 -11.67
N LEU A 204 4.39 -0.96 -11.22
CA LEU A 204 4.14 0.17 -12.13
C LEU A 204 5.38 0.47 -12.96
N ASP A 205 5.18 0.62 -14.27
CA ASP A 205 6.21 1.06 -15.20
C ASP A 205 6.15 2.59 -15.32
N ARG A 206 7.28 3.27 -15.06
CA ARG A 206 7.36 4.73 -15.13
C ARG A 206 7.56 5.15 -16.57
N ILE A 207 6.69 6.03 -17.05
CA ILE A 207 6.78 6.56 -18.41
C ILE A 207 7.60 7.85 -18.39
N GLU A 208 8.91 7.72 -18.60
CA GLU A 208 9.88 8.83 -18.56
C GLU A 208 10.07 9.48 -19.94
N THR A 209 8.97 9.88 -20.59
CA THR A 209 9.08 10.60 -21.88
C THR A 209 9.61 12.01 -21.68
N ILE A 210 10.30 12.54 -22.70
CA ILE A 210 10.82 13.90 -22.69
C ILE A 210 9.65 14.91 -22.67
N ARG A 211 9.54 15.64 -21.56
CA ARG A 211 8.59 16.74 -21.36
C ARG A 211 9.33 18.02 -21.00
N ASP A 212 8.73 19.17 -21.30
CA ASP A 212 9.28 20.48 -20.97
C ASP A 212 9.30 20.76 -19.46
N ASP A 213 8.44 20.09 -18.70
CA ASP A 213 8.35 20.15 -17.25
C ASP A 213 9.25 19.13 -16.51
N GLY A 214 9.93 18.23 -17.24
CA GLY A 214 10.83 17.22 -16.67
C GLY A 214 10.16 16.19 -15.77
N LYS A 215 8.83 16.03 -15.86
CA LYS A 215 8.04 15.05 -15.08
C LYS A 215 7.85 13.75 -15.84
N ILE A 216 7.45 12.70 -15.13
CA ILE A 216 6.96 11.47 -15.76
C ILE A 216 5.61 11.74 -16.44
N ASP A 217 5.34 11.05 -17.54
CA ASP A 217 4.07 11.16 -18.28
C ASP A 217 2.96 10.31 -17.64
N GLY A 218 3.37 9.24 -16.96
CA GLY A 218 2.48 8.27 -16.35
C GLY A 218 3.23 7.22 -15.55
N ALA A 219 2.45 6.41 -14.83
CA ALA A 219 2.90 5.17 -14.22
C ALA A 219 1.87 4.09 -14.53
N ASP A 220 2.21 3.14 -15.40
CA ASP A 220 1.24 2.19 -15.95
C ASP A 220 1.36 0.83 -15.25
N PRO A 221 0.23 0.20 -14.85
CA PRO A 221 0.27 -1.13 -14.24
C PRO A 221 0.86 -2.17 -15.18
N SER A 222 1.72 -3.03 -14.64
CA SER A 222 2.22 -4.20 -15.35
C SER A 222 1.67 -5.48 -14.71
N MET A 223 2.39 -6.61 -14.85
CA MET A 223 1.96 -7.87 -14.27
C MET A 223 2.00 -7.78 -12.73
N ALA A 224 0.83 -7.72 -12.11
CA ALA A 224 0.72 -7.67 -10.66
C ALA A 224 1.21 -8.96 -9.99
N ALA A 225 1.71 -8.84 -8.77
CA ALA A 225 2.19 -9.95 -7.96
C ALA A 225 1.61 -9.89 -6.54
N LEU A 226 1.16 -11.02 -6.02
CA LEU A 226 0.81 -11.19 -4.60
C LEU A 226 1.72 -12.27 -4.02
N THR A 227 2.55 -11.84 -3.08
CA THR A 227 3.56 -12.69 -2.44
C THR A 227 3.50 -12.51 -0.94
N GLY A 228 4.14 -13.43 -0.22
CA GLY A 228 4.29 -13.25 1.20
C GLY A 228 5.10 -14.34 1.85
N ARG A 229 5.13 -14.30 3.17
CA ARG A 229 5.82 -15.27 4.00
C ARG A 229 4.89 -15.70 5.12
N ILE A 230 4.82 -16.99 5.40
CA ILE A 230 4.16 -17.52 6.59
C ILE A 230 5.20 -18.29 7.40
N ASP A 231 5.36 -17.89 8.66
CA ASP A 231 6.17 -18.62 9.64
C ASP A 231 5.24 -19.41 10.57
N VAL A 232 5.36 -20.73 10.56
CA VAL A 232 4.61 -21.62 11.47
C VAL A 232 5.55 -22.34 12.42
N ARG A 233 5.09 -22.59 13.64
CA ARG A 233 5.73 -23.64 14.46
C ARG A 233 5.41 -24.99 13.85
N PHE A 234 6.44 -25.82 13.68
CA PHE A 234 6.32 -27.12 13.02
C PHE A 234 5.60 -28.10 13.96
N ALA A 235 4.27 -28.11 13.88
CA ALA A 235 3.40 -29.01 14.64
C ALA A 235 2.89 -30.18 13.81
N ASP A 236 2.76 -30.00 12.49
CA ASP A 236 2.30 -31.01 11.54
C ASP A 236 2.97 -30.84 10.17
N THR A 237 2.77 -31.82 9.28
CA THR A 237 3.36 -31.85 7.94
C THR A 237 2.46 -31.26 6.86
N THR A 238 1.30 -30.71 7.19
CA THR A 238 0.26 -30.36 6.19
C THR A 238 0.76 -29.38 5.12
N LEU A 239 1.38 -28.28 5.53
CA LEU A 239 1.94 -27.28 4.60
C LEU A 239 3.16 -27.82 3.85
N LEU A 240 3.92 -28.69 4.50
CA LEU A 240 5.09 -29.33 3.93
C LEU A 240 4.70 -30.34 2.83
N ASP A 241 3.70 -31.19 3.09
CA ASP A 241 3.20 -32.18 2.15
C ASP A 241 2.60 -31.49 0.92
N GLN A 242 1.90 -30.36 1.13
CA GLN A 242 1.45 -29.51 0.03
C GLN A 242 2.62 -28.92 -0.78
N ALA A 243 3.62 -28.35 -0.10
CA ALA A 243 4.80 -27.79 -0.77
C ALA A 243 5.57 -28.86 -1.55
N ILE A 244 5.56 -30.12 -1.10
CA ILE A 244 6.15 -31.25 -1.82
C ILE A 244 5.31 -31.66 -3.02
N ALA A 245 3.98 -31.71 -2.87
CA ALA A 245 3.03 -32.08 -3.92
C ALA A 245 2.90 -31.02 -5.02
N GLY A 246 3.23 -29.76 -4.71
CA GLY A 246 3.11 -28.63 -5.64
C GLY A 246 1.65 -28.25 -5.93
N THR A 247 0.71 -28.72 -5.11
CA THR A 247 -0.71 -28.39 -5.26
C THR A 247 -1.00 -27.01 -4.69
N PRO A 248 -1.79 -26.18 -5.38
CA PRO A 248 -2.16 -24.90 -4.84
C PRO A 248 -3.17 -25.01 -3.70
N CYS A 249 -3.29 -23.95 -2.90
CA CYS A 249 -4.36 -23.78 -1.92
C CYS A 249 -4.88 -22.35 -1.91
N GLU A 250 -6.08 -22.16 -1.37
CA GLU A 250 -6.54 -20.85 -0.95
C GLU A 250 -5.92 -20.49 0.39
N ILE A 251 -5.42 -19.26 0.53
CA ILE A 251 -5.03 -18.67 1.81
C ILE A 251 -5.89 -17.43 2.05
N SER A 252 -6.56 -17.38 3.21
CA SER A 252 -7.29 -16.19 3.64
C SER A 252 -6.70 -15.60 4.91
N LEU A 253 -6.53 -14.28 4.95
CA LEU A 253 -6.19 -13.51 6.15
C LEU A 253 -7.35 -12.57 6.45
N GLY A 254 -7.89 -12.60 7.66
CA GLY A 254 -9.04 -11.77 8.02
C GLY A 254 -8.95 -11.18 9.42
N TRP A 255 -9.59 -10.02 9.60
CA TRP A 255 -9.81 -9.36 10.88
C TRP A 255 -11.28 -8.99 11.02
N GLU A 256 -11.81 -9.16 12.22
CA GLU A 256 -13.20 -8.83 12.54
C GLU A 256 -13.29 -8.11 13.89
N LEU A 257 -14.00 -6.99 13.91
CA LEU A 257 -14.31 -6.26 15.13
C LEU A 257 -15.61 -6.80 15.74
N ALA A 258 -15.74 -6.70 17.06
CA ALA A 258 -16.95 -7.18 17.77
C ALA A 258 -18.25 -6.46 17.34
N SER A 259 -18.13 -5.32 16.67
CA SER A 259 -19.23 -4.53 16.10
C SER A 259 -19.62 -4.93 14.67
N GLY A 260 -18.93 -5.92 14.06
CA GLY A 260 -19.29 -6.52 12.78
C GLY A 260 -18.49 -6.02 11.58
N GLU A 261 -17.68 -4.97 11.71
CA GLU A 261 -16.78 -4.53 10.63
C GLU A 261 -15.65 -5.54 10.44
N SER A 262 -15.30 -5.82 9.19
CA SER A 262 -14.30 -6.84 8.86
C SER A 262 -13.46 -6.47 7.65
N LEU A 263 -12.24 -7.00 7.61
CA LEU A 263 -11.34 -6.91 6.47
C LEU A 263 -10.80 -8.30 6.20
N THR A 264 -10.98 -8.82 4.98
CA THR A 264 -10.50 -10.15 4.60
C THR A 264 -9.78 -10.11 3.26
N LEU A 265 -8.52 -10.55 3.22
CA LEU A 265 -7.81 -10.90 2.00
C LEU A 265 -7.99 -12.39 1.73
N VAL A 266 -8.41 -12.74 0.52
CA VAL A 266 -8.40 -14.10 -0.01
C VAL A 266 -7.44 -14.16 -1.19
N ALA A 267 -6.37 -14.96 -1.06
CA ALA A 267 -5.49 -15.35 -2.14
C ALA A 267 -5.96 -16.69 -2.70
N HIS A 268 -6.47 -16.70 -3.93
CA HIS A 268 -7.27 -17.81 -4.46
C HIS A 268 -6.43 -19.04 -4.81
N ASN A 269 -5.22 -18.83 -5.35
CA ASN A 269 -4.38 -19.89 -5.91
C ASN A 269 -2.92 -19.73 -5.44
N VAL A 270 -2.60 -20.20 -4.23
CA VAL A 270 -1.29 -20.01 -3.58
C VAL A 270 -0.41 -21.25 -3.68
N TYR A 271 0.84 -21.03 -4.10
CA TYR A 271 1.89 -22.03 -4.16
C TYR A 271 2.91 -21.84 -3.03
N LEU A 272 3.26 -22.94 -2.39
CA LEU A 272 4.23 -22.98 -1.30
C LEU A 272 5.53 -23.63 -1.80
N PRO A 273 6.69 -22.96 -1.70
CA PRO A 273 7.96 -23.61 -2.00
C PRO A 273 8.30 -24.61 -0.89
N ARG A 274 9.17 -25.57 -1.20
CA ARG A 274 9.72 -26.47 -0.18
C ARG A 274 10.52 -25.64 0.84
N PRO A 275 10.11 -25.62 2.13
CA PRO A 275 10.79 -24.81 3.13
C PRO A 275 12.13 -25.45 3.49
N ARG A 276 13.12 -24.64 3.84
CA ARG A 276 14.28 -25.15 4.59
C ARG A 276 13.85 -25.42 6.03
N ARG A 277 14.16 -26.61 6.54
CA ARG A 277 13.93 -26.96 7.95
C ARG A 277 15.22 -26.69 8.70
N GLU A 278 15.29 -25.56 9.38
CA GLU A 278 16.44 -25.20 10.20
C GLU A 278 16.15 -25.52 11.67
N ILE A 279 17.08 -26.22 12.33
CA ILE A 279 17.06 -26.44 13.77
C ILE A 279 18.07 -25.46 14.38
N ALA A 280 17.60 -24.26 14.71
CA ALA A 280 18.47 -23.16 15.16
C ALA A 280 18.89 -23.26 16.65
N GLY A 281 18.39 -24.23 17.40
CA GLY A 281 18.71 -24.39 18.83
C GLY A 281 17.72 -25.30 19.58
N PRO A 282 17.74 -25.30 20.92
CA PRO A 282 16.91 -26.19 21.74
C PRO A 282 15.42 -25.78 21.79
N GLN A 283 15.01 -24.71 21.12
CA GLN A 283 13.62 -24.25 21.07
C GLN A 283 12.82 -24.96 19.98
N GLY A 284 11.50 -24.72 19.94
CA GLY A 284 10.62 -25.29 18.93
C GLY A 284 11.03 -24.93 17.51
N VAL A 285 10.97 -25.91 16.60
CA VAL A 285 11.31 -25.74 15.18
C VAL A 285 10.26 -24.88 14.49
N GLN A 286 10.70 -23.92 13.68
CA GLN A 286 9.84 -23.12 12.81
C GLN A 286 10.09 -23.48 11.35
N ALA A 287 9.03 -23.39 10.54
CA ALA A 287 9.12 -23.52 9.09
C ALA A 287 8.59 -22.25 8.44
N SER A 288 9.40 -21.71 7.53
CA SER A 288 9.10 -20.49 6.78
C SER A 288 8.74 -20.84 5.34
N PHE A 289 7.57 -20.39 4.91
CA PHE A 289 7.08 -20.60 3.55
C PHE A 289 6.93 -19.25 2.84
N GLN A 290 7.79 -18.99 1.86
CA GLN A 290 7.71 -17.80 0.99
C GLN A 290 6.74 -18.08 -0.15
N TRP A 291 5.47 -17.84 0.08
CA TRP A 291 4.41 -18.22 -0.84
C TRP A 291 4.21 -17.18 -1.94
N GLN A 292 3.66 -17.65 -3.06
CA GLN A 292 3.28 -16.80 -4.19
C GLN A 292 1.88 -17.19 -4.66
N ALA A 293 1.03 -16.20 -4.91
CA ALA A 293 -0.27 -16.43 -5.51
C ALA A 293 -0.20 -16.32 -7.03
N ALA A 294 -1.10 -17.03 -7.70
CA ALA A 294 -1.33 -16.94 -9.13
C ALA A 294 -2.80 -16.62 -9.40
N GLN A 295 -3.12 -16.29 -10.64
CA GLN A 295 -4.49 -16.22 -11.11
C GLN A 295 -5.17 -17.59 -10.99
N LEU A 296 -6.45 -17.61 -10.60
CA LEU A 296 -7.30 -18.79 -10.68
C LEU A 296 -8.13 -18.72 -11.98
N ASP A 297 -8.00 -19.71 -12.85
CA ASP A 297 -8.82 -19.91 -14.06
C ASP A 297 -9.04 -18.66 -14.94
N GLY A 298 -8.01 -17.83 -15.13
CA GLY A 298 -8.13 -16.63 -15.96
C GLY A 298 -8.97 -15.51 -15.32
N GLN A 299 -9.29 -15.60 -14.02
CA GLN A 299 -10.02 -14.56 -13.29
C GLN A 299 -9.06 -13.64 -12.54
N ARG A 300 -8.95 -13.80 -11.22
CA ARG A 300 -8.25 -12.90 -10.30
C ARG A 300 -7.32 -13.69 -9.40
N MET A 301 -6.25 -13.04 -8.97
CA MET A 301 -5.26 -13.63 -8.07
C MET A 301 -5.73 -13.53 -6.61
N CYS A 302 -6.43 -12.45 -6.27
CA CYS A 302 -6.94 -12.21 -4.93
C CYS A 302 -8.15 -11.29 -4.90
N THR A 303 -8.85 -11.34 -3.78
CA THR A 303 -9.94 -10.44 -3.44
C THR A 303 -9.73 -9.93 -2.02
N ILE A 304 -9.84 -8.62 -1.82
CA ILE A 304 -9.93 -8.03 -0.48
C ILE A 304 -11.37 -7.54 -0.28
N THR A 305 -12.02 -8.03 0.77
CA THR A 305 -13.37 -7.60 1.16
C THR A 305 -13.27 -6.75 2.42
N LEU A 306 -13.75 -5.52 2.35
CA LEU A 306 -13.91 -4.62 3.48
C LEU A 306 -15.41 -4.44 3.75
N VAL A 307 -15.85 -4.76 4.97
CA VAL A 307 -17.23 -4.55 5.43
C VAL A 307 -17.25 -3.45 6.48
N ASN A 308 -17.96 -2.36 6.22
CA ASN A 308 -18.03 -1.19 7.09
C ASN A 308 -19.30 -0.35 6.84
N ASP A 309 -19.28 0.92 7.27
CA ASP A 309 -20.38 1.88 7.14
C ASP A 309 -20.10 3.01 6.12
N VAL A 310 -19.10 2.86 5.25
CA VAL A 310 -18.77 3.83 4.21
C VAL A 310 -19.58 3.50 2.96
N GLU A 311 -20.31 4.48 2.41
CA GLU A 311 -21.17 4.21 1.25
C GLU A 311 -20.36 3.95 -0.03
N GLU A 312 -19.34 4.78 -0.27
CA GLU A 312 -18.54 4.74 -1.50
C GLU A 312 -17.07 5.07 -1.20
N TYR A 313 -16.18 4.48 -2.01
CA TYR A 313 -14.74 4.72 -2.01
C TYR A 313 -14.30 5.26 -3.35
#